data_AF-A0A6A6E6I6-F1
#
_entry.id   AF-A0A6A6E6I6-F1
#
_cell.length_a   1.000
_cell.length_b   1.000
_cell.length_c   1.000
_cell.angle_alpha   90.00
_cell.angle_beta   90.00
_cell.angle_gamma   90.00
#
_symmetry.space_group_name_H-M   'P 1'
#
loop_
_entity.id
_entity.type
_entity.pdbx_description
1 polymer ?
#
loop_
_entity_poly.entity_id
_entity_poly.type
_entity_poly.pdbx_seq_one_letter_code
_entity_poly.pdbx_strand_id
1 'polypeptide(L)'
;MLLPLGQKDPFYAECRAYRRIASKPRKRPIAIACHGFISIPAKQESFFARKFNITDWNRPEEELSLPPAKRQPLRALVKDLVETDPEITEKLIASIRRELKALNSLRIYVMDVRWSNYKGGHLVDFSSAWTEPHFEFRKDVNSEKDIKINRQIDLAAFNKMVKEELGMDVLVRTEPNPDLIARLRPRRKREN
;
A
#
# COMPACT_ATOMS: atom_id res chain seq x y z
N MET A 1 -14.81 21.35 4.04
CA MET A 1 -14.27 20.42 5.06
C MET A 1 -14.64 19.00 4.59
N LEU A 2 -13.72 18.27 3.96
CA LEU A 2 -13.97 16.89 3.51
C LEU A 2 -14.03 15.99 4.75
N LEU A 3 -15.14 15.28 4.95
CA LEU A 3 -15.35 14.39 6.09
C LEU A 3 -14.22 13.34 6.17
N PRO A 4 -13.64 13.08 7.36
CA PRO A 4 -12.57 12.09 7.56
C PRO A 4 -12.92 10.68 7.09
N LEU A 5 -14.22 10.35 7.02
CA LEU A 5 -14.73 9.03 6.66
C LEU A 5 -14.28 8.58 5.26
N GLY A 6 -14.22 9.49 4.29
CA GLY A 6 -13.79 9.16 2.93
C GLY A 6 -12.30 8.80 2.82
N GLN A 7 -11.48 9.14 3.82
CA GLN A 7 -10.04 8.80 3.83
C GLN A 7 -9.75 7.44 4.47
N LYS A 8 -10.66 6.92 5.29
CA LYS A 8 -10.59 5.57 5.87
C LYS A 8 -11.31 4.51 5.04
N ASP A 9 -12.13 4.92 4.08
CA ASP A 9 -12.75 3.99 3.13
C ASP A 9 -11.65 3.26 2.32
N PRO A 10 -11.59 1.92 2.38
CA PRO A 10 -10.46 1.20 1.80
C PRO A 10 -10.34 1.37 0.28
N PHE A 11 -11.48 1.45 -0.42
CA PHE A 11 -11.50 1.68 -1.86
C PHE A 11 -10.95 3.08 -2.21
N TYR A 12 -11.33 4.12 -1.47
CA TYR A 12 -10.80 5.46 -1.70
C TYR A 12 -9.33 5.59 -1.29
N ALA A 13 -8.89 4.93 -0.22
CA ALA A 13 -7.48 4.88 0.16
C ALA A 13 -6.62 4.35 -1.00
N GLU A 14 -7.03 3.23 -1.57
CA GLU A 14 -6.34 2.59 -2.68
C GLU A 14 -6.40 3.41 -3.98
N CYS A 15 -7.57 3.97 -4.33
CA CYS A 15 -7.69 4.88 -5.48
C CYS A 15 -6.74 6.07 -5.38
N ARG A 16 -6.59 6.66 -4.19
CA ARG A 16 -5.69 7.79 -3.96
C ARG A 16 -4.22 7.40 -4.11
N ALA A 17 -3.85 6.22 -3.61
CA ALA A 17 -2.50 5.69 -3.77
C ALA A 17 -2.17 5.50 -5.26
N TYR A 18 -3.00 4.76 -6.00
CA TYR A 18 -2.78 4.53 -7.44
C TYR A 18 -2.80 5.82 -8.25
N ARG A 19 -3.70 6.76 -7.96
CA ARG A 19 -3.71 8.08 -8.62
C ARG A 19 -2.40 8.83 -8.38
N ARG A 20 -1.85 8.77 -7.17
CA ARG A 20 -0.56 9.40 -6.84
C ARG A 20 0.60 8.71 -7.56
N ILE A 21 0.60 7.37 -7.64
CA ILE A 21 1.60 6.60 -8.40
C ILE A 21 1.55 7.00 -9.89
N ALA A 22 0.37 7.00 -10.49
CA ALA A 22 0.17 7.35 -11.90
C ALA A 22 0.58 8.81 -12.22
N SER A 23 0.41 9.74 -11.26
CA SER A 23 0.79 11.15 -11.45
C SER A 23 2.30 11.40 -11.56
N LYS A 24 3.13 10.42 -11.15
CA LYS A 24 4.60 10.52 -11.13
C LYS A 24 5.21 9.22 -11.67
N PRO A 25 5.10 8.98 -12.99
CA PRO A 25 5.57 7.75 -13.60
C PRO A 25 7.07 7.58 -13.36
N ARG A 26 7.47 6.33 -13.17
CA ARG A 26 8.87 5.94 -12.95
C ARG A 26 9.30 4.94 -14.00
N LYS A 27 10.60 4.92 -14.30
CA LYS A 27 11.19 3.93 -15.22
C LYS A 27 10.99 2.48 -14.77
N ARG A 28 10.91 2.26 -13.46
CA ARG A 28 10.63 0.95 -12.86
C ARG A 28 9.29 1.03 -12.12
N PRO A 29 8.41 0.02 -12.28
CA PRO A 29 7.18 -0.04 -11.50
C PRO A 29 7.51 -0.16 -10.01
N ILE A 30 6.61 0.39 -9.19
CA ILE A 30 6.70 0.36 -7.71
C ILE A 30 5.43 -0.23 -7.07
N ALA A 31 4.54 -0.73 -7.92
CA ALA A 31 3.27 -1.36 -7.63
C ALA A 31 2.78 -2.05 -8.92
N ILE A 32 1.86 -3.00 -8.78
CA ILE A 32 1.11 -3.55 -9.91
C ILE A 32 0.33 -2.44 -10.63
N ALA A 33 0.21 -2.48 -11.96
CA ALA A 33 -0.54 -1.46 -12.67
C ALA A 33 -2.04 -1.54 -12.32
N CYS A 34 -2.65 -0.38 -12.10
CA CYS A 34 -4.08 -0.24 -11.87
C CYS A 34 -4.70 0.57 -13.01
N HIS A 35 -5.71 -0.01 -13.64
CA HIS A 35 -6.38 0.51 -14.83
C HIS A 35 -7.66 1.29 -14.51
N GLY A 36 -7.96 1.47 -13.22
CA GLY A 36 -9.15 2.16 -12.73
C GLY A 36 -10.06 1.22 -11.96
N PHE A 37 -11.35 1.52 -11.98
CA PHE A 37 -12.36 0.76 -11.23
C PHE A 37 -13.61 0.52 -12.07
N ILE A 38 -14.34 -0.52 -11.69
CA ILE A 38 -15.65 -0.89 -12.21
C ILE A 38 -16.63 -1.07 -11.06
N SER A 39 -17.92 -0.92 -11.36
CA SER A 39 -18.99 -1.27 -10.43
C SER A 39 -19.53 -2.65 -10.78
N ILE A 40 -19.64 -3.52 -9.78
CA ILE A 40 -20.23 -4.86 -9.93
C ILE A 40 -21.61 -4.85 -9.27
N PRO A 41 -22.70 -4.89 -10.06
CA PRO A 41 -24.05 -4.99 -9.51
C PRO A 41 -24.23 -6.28 -8.71
N ALA A 42 -24.97 -6.23 -7.61
CA ALA A 42 -25.12 -7.41 -6.75
C ALA A 42 -25.82 -8.60 -7.43
N LYS A 43 -26.59 -8.35 -8.50
CA LYS A 43 -27.15 -9.43 -9.35
C LYS A 43 -26.07 -10.29 -10.04
N GLN A 44 -24.86 -9.76 -10.23
CA GLN A 44 -23.74 -10.48 -10.85
C GLN A 44 -22.85 -11.21 -9.83
N GLU A 45 -23.03 -10.97 -8.52
CA GLU A 45 -22.22 -11.61 -7.49
C GLU A 45 -22.31 -13.14 -7.53
N SER A 46 -23.49 -13.70 -7.76
CA SER A 46 -23.66 -15.16 -7.84
C SER A 46 -22.94 -15.79 -9.04
N PHE A 47 -22.75 -15.04 -10.12
CA PHE A 47 -21.94 -15.47 -11.26
C PHE A 47 -20.46 -15.50 -10.88
N PHE A 48 -19.94 -14.41 -10.29
CA PHE A 48 -18.55 -14.32 -9.89
C PHE A 48 -18.20 -15.27 -8.74
N ALA A 49 -19.09 -15.44 -7.77
CA ALA A 49 -18.93 -16.36 -6.66
C ALA A 49 -18.72 -17.79 -7.13
N ARG A 50 -19.54 -18.25 -8.10
CA ARG A 50 -19.38 -19.58 -8.70
C ARG A 50 -18.12 -19.68 -9.56
N LYS A 51 -17.83 -18.66 -10.37
CA LYS A 51 -16.68 -18.68 -11.29
C LYS A 51 -15.33 -18.65 -10.58
N PHE A 52 -15.22 -17.91 -9.49
CA PHE A 52 -13.97 -17.65 -8.78
C PHE A 52 -13.93 -18.22 -7.37
N ASN A 53 -14.91 -19.06 -7.00
CA ASN A 53 -15.04 -19.67 -5.68
C ASN A 53 -15.00 -18.63 -4.53
N ILE A 54 -15.72 -17.52 -4.70
CA ILE A 54 -15.82 -16.47 -3.68
C ILE A 54 -16.95 -16.84 -2.72
N THR A 55 -16.59 -17.08 -1.45
CA THR A 55 -17.54 -17.48 -0.40
C THR A 55 -18.04 -16.31 0.43
N ASP A 56 -17.29 -15.20 0.46
CA ASP A 56 -17.63 -14.01 1.22
C ASP A 56 -17.26 -12.74 0.44
N TRP A 57 -18.21 -11.82 0.37
CA TRP A 57 -18.07 -10.50 -0.27
C TRP A 57 -17.77 -9.39 0.74
N ASN A 58 -17.69 -9.73 2.03
CA ASN A 58 -17.52 -8.80 3.15
C ASN A 58 -18.56 -7.67 3.11
N ARG A 59 -19.81 -8.02 2.80
CA ARG A 59 -20.93 -7.09 2.81
C ARG A 59 -21.39 -6.85 4.26
N PRO A 60 -21.76 -5.60 4.62
CA PRO A 60 -22.42 -5.35 5.89
C PRO A 60 -23.68 -6.22 6.04
N GLU A 61 -23.97 -6.66 7.26
CA GLU A 61 -25.10 -7.55 7.55
C GLU A 61 -26.44 -6.93 7.10
N GLU A 62 -26.55 -5.60 7.24
CA GLU A 62 -27.71 -4.84 6.80
C GLU A 62 -27.94 -4.97 5.28
N GLU A 63 -26.87 -5.00 4.47
CA GLU A 63 -26.99 -5.22 3.03
C GLU A 63 -27.32 -6.68 2.67
N LEU A 64 -26.87 -7.64 3.47
CA LEU A 64 -27.18 -9.06 3.24
C LEU A 64 -28.68 -9.35 3.40
N SER A 65 -29.35 -8.65 4.30
CA SER A 65 -30.81 -8.73 4.50
C SER A 65 -31.63 -8.20 3.30
N LEU A 66 -31.02 -7.36 2.45
CA LEU A 66 -31.69 -6.77 1.30
C LEU A 66 -31.68 -7.73 0.09
N PRO A 67 -32.73 -7.69 -0.75
CA PRO A 67 -32.70 -8.39 -2.03
C PRO A 67 -31.59 -7.82 -2.93
N PRO A 68 -30.93 -8.61 -3.80
CA PRO A 68 -29.80 -8.14 -4.63
C PRO A 68 -30.08 -6.90 -5.47
N ALA A 69 -31.33 -6.68 -5.89
CA ALA A 69 -31.70 -5.47 -6.64
C ALA A 69 -31.65 -4.16 -5.83
N LYS A 70 -31.63 -4.24 -4.50
CA LYS A 70 -31.58 -3.09 -3.57
C LYS A 70 -30.21 -2.90 -2.90
N ARG A 71 -29.28 -3.83 -3.11
CA ARG A 71 -27.91 -3.73 -2.55
C ARG A 71 -27.08 -2.72 -3.32
N GLN A 72 -26.13 -2.10 -2.65
CA GLN A 72 -25.17 -1.22 -3.31
C GLN A 72 -24.24 -2.04 -4.20
N PRO A 73 -23.88 -1.56 -5.40
CA PRO A 73 -22.87 -2.22 -6.22
C PRO A 73 -21.51 -2.26 -5.51
N LEU A 74 -20.77 -3.36 -5.69
CA LEU A 74 -19.39 -3.42 -5.22
C LEU A 74 -18.52 -2.51 -6.10
N ARG A 75 -17.53 -1.87 -5.46
CA ARG A 75 -16.51 -1.06 -6.13
C ARG A 75 -15.26 -1.92 -6.29
N ALA A 76 -14.93 -2.31 -7.51
CA ALA A 76 -13.81 -3.20 -7.80
C ALA A 76 -12.73 -2.45 -8.58
N LEU A 77 -11.46 -2.66 -8.21
CA LEU A 77 -10.32 -2.15 -8.97
C LEU A 77 -9.90 -3.15 -10.04
N VAL A 78 -9.49 -2.63 -11.19
CA VAL A 78 -8.96 -3.43 -12.31
C VAL A 78 -7.44 -3.28 -12.31
N LYS A 79 -6.72 -4.39 -12.14
CA LYS A 79 -5.25 -4.42 -12.04
C LYS A 79 -4.68 -5.43 -13.03
N ASP A 80 -3.37 -5.34 -13.30
CA ASP A 80 -2.69 -6.37 -14.06
C ASP A 80 -2.81 -7.73 -13.36
N LEU A 81 -3.11 -8.76 -14.15
CA LEU A 81 -3.09 -10.14 -13.69
C LEU A 81 -1.65 -10.62 -13.62
N VAL A 82 -1.23 -11.11 -12.46
CA VAL A 82 0.06 -11.77 -12.26
C VAL A 82 -0.21 -13.20 -11.82
N GLU A 83 0.18 -14.15 -12.66
CA GLU A 83 -0.11 -15.57 -12.44
C GLU A 83 0.84 -16.21 -11.44
N THR A 84 2.12 -15.84 -11.48
CA THR A 84 3.18 -16.48 -10.69
C THR A 84 3.93 -15.47 -9.83
N ASP A 85 4.26 -15.89 -8.62
CA ASP A 85 5.15 -15.12 -7.75
C ASP A 85 6.61 -15.52 -7.99
N PRO A 86 7.55 -14.55 -7.92
CA PRO A 86 8.97 -14.85 -8.01
C PRO A 86 9.45 -15.61 -6.77
N GLU A 87 10.55 -16.35 -6.93
CA GLU A 87 11.26 -16.91 -5.79
C GLU A 87 11.73 -15.81 -4.83
N ILE A 88 11.60 -16.07 -3.53
CA ILE A 88 11.98 -15.15 -2.49
C ILE A 88 13.51 -15.16 -2.35
N THR A 89 14.14 -14.10 -2.87
CA THR A 89 15.60 -13.91 -2.85
C THR A 89 15.98 -12.60 -2.19
N GLU A 90 17.22 -12.47 -1.69
CA GLU A 90 17.72 -11.21 -1.13
C GLU A 90 17.60 -10.03 -2.13
N LYS A 91 17.77 -10.32 -3.43
CA LYS A 91 17.62 -9.33 -4.50
C LYS A 91 16.19 -8.83 -4.62
N LEU A 92 15.21 -9.73 -4.48
CA LEU A 92 13.78 -9.37 -4.45
C LEU A 92 13.48 -8.51 -3.21
N ILE A 93 13.91 -8.94 -2.02
CA ILE A 93 13.73 -8.19 -0.77
C ILE A 93 14.34 -6.79 -0.86
N ALA A 94 15.55 -6.68 -1.42
CA ALA A 94 16.17 -5.38 -1.68
C ALA A 94 15.38 -4.53 -2.69
N SER A 95 14.70 -5.14 -3.66
CA SER A 95 13.80 -4.43 -4.57
C SER A 95 12.56 -3.90 -3.87
N ILE A 96 11.86 -4.74 -3.12
CA ILE A 96 10.66 -4.37 -2.37
C ILE A 96 10.96 -3.20 -1.43
N ARG A 97 12.09 -3.23 -0.70
CA ARG A 97 12.49 -2.09 0.15
C ARG A 97 12.70 -0.80 -0.62
N ARG A 98 13.27 -0.86 -1.85
CA ARG A 98 13.43 0.32 -2.71
C ARG A 98 12.09 0.85 -3.19
N GLU A 99 11.16 -0.04 -3.54
CA GLU A 99 9.80 0.30 -3.97
C GLU A 99 9.03 0.97 -2.83
N LEU A 100 9.10 0.43 -1.61
CA LEU A 100 8.48 1.04 -0.43
C LEU A 100 9.05 2.44 -0.12
N LYS A 101 10.37 2.62 -0.22
CA LYS A 101 10.98 3.97 -0.13
C LYS A 101 10.50 4.89 -1.24
N ALA A 102 10.28 4.37 -2.44
CA ALA A 102 9.75 5.15 -3.56
C ALA A 102 8.30 5.57 -3.31
N LEU A 103 7.46 4.71 -2.72
CA LEU A 103 6.11 5.04 -2.26
C LEU A 103 6.15 6.15 -1.19
N ASN A 104 7.01 6.02 -0.17
CA ASN A 104 7.16 7.06 0.86
C ASN A 104 7.62 8.40 0.25
N SER A 105 8.48 8.38 -0.79
CA SER A 105 8.88 9.59 -1.52
C SER A 105 7.71 10.28 -2.25
N LEU A 106 6.67 9.52 -2.58
CA LEU A 106 5.40 10.02 -3.14
C LEU A 106 4.40 10.42 -2.05
N ARG A 107 4.79 10.32 -0.77
CA ARG A 107 3.94 10.52 0.41
C ARG A 107 2.75 9.57 0.42
N ILE A 108 2.99 8.32 0.02
CA ILE A 108 2.08 7.19 0.18
C ILE A 108 2.70 6.32 1.26
N TYR A 109 1.96 6.09 2.33
CA TYR A 109 2.34 5.17 3.40
C TYR A 109 1.33 4.03 3.39
N VAL A 110 1.78 2.79 3.27
CA VAL A 110 0.96 1.60 3.01
C VAL A 110 0.17 1.21 4.26
N MET A 111 0.77 1.37 5.44
CA MET A 111 0.22 1.08 6.76
C MET A 111 -0.07 -0.40 7.04
N ASP A 112 0.07 -1.27 6.05
CA ASP A 112 -0.24 -2.69 6.10
C ASP A 112 0.74 -3.50 5.24
N VAL A 113 2.03 -3.38 5.59
CA VAL A 113 3.12 -4.08 4.90
C VAL A 113 3.22 -5.51 5.44
N ARG A 114 2.74 -6.47 4.67
CA ARG A 114 2.77 -7.93 4.91
C ARG A 114 2.91 -8.68 3.59
N TRP A 115 3.44 -9.90 3.59
CA TRP A 115 3.75 -10.63 2.35
C TRP A 115 2.51 -10.95 1.53
N SER A 116 1.38 -11.24 2.18
CA SER A 116 0.09 -11.52 1.52
C SER A 116 -0.47 -10.34 0.71
N ASN A 117 0.04 -9.13 0.91
CA ASN A 117 -0.34 -7.93 0.15
C ASN A 117 0.57 -7.70 -1.09
N TYR A 118 1.49 -8.63 -1.38
CA TYR A 118 2.35 -8.60 -2.56
C TYR A 118 1.93 -9.64 -3.59
N LYS A 119 2.12 -9.31 -4.87
CA LYS A 119 1.99 -10.23 -6.00
C LYS A 119 3.02 -9.88 -7.08
N GLY A 120 3.67 -10.88 -7.66
CA GLY A 120 4.74 -10.66 -8.65
C GLY A 120 5.96 -9.92 -8.10
N GLY A 121 6.15 -9.94 -6.77
CA GLY A 121 7.17 -9.13 -6.11
C GLY A 121 6.84 -7.64 -5.96
N HIS A 122 5.63 -7.22 -6.30
CA HIS A 122 5.16 -5.84 -6.18
C HIS A 122 3.99 -5.73 -5.21
N LEU A 123 3.86 -4.58 -4.54
CA LEU A 123 2.72 -4.32 -3.67
C LEU A 123 1.45 -4.19 -4.54
N VAL A 124 0.38 -4.87 -4.13
CA VAL A 124 -0.90 -4.86 -4.85
C VAL A 124 -2.05 -4.28 -4.03
N ASP A 125 -1.99 -4.39 -2.70
CA ASP A 125 -3.03 -3.91 -1.79
C ASP A 125 -2.63 -2.56 -1.15
N PHE A 126 -3.44 -1.51 -1.41
CA PHE A 126 -3.32 -0.20 -0.77
C PHE A 126 -4.59 0.21 -0.02
N SER A 127 -5.43 -0.76 0.34
CA SER A 127 -6.71 -0.54 1.02
C SER A 127 -6.54 0.12 2.40
N SER A 128 -5.38 -0.02 3.03
CA SER A 128 -5.01 0.65 4.29
C SER A 128 -4.16 1.93 4.09
N ALA A 129 -3.84 2.30 2.85
CA ALA A 129 -2.79 3.27 2.59
C ALA A 129 -3.19 4.72 2.93
N TRP A 130 -2.32 5.40 3.69
CA TRP A 130 -2.43 6.82 3.97
C TRP A 130 -1.63 7.62 2.95
N THR A 131 -2.31 8.09 1.91
CA THR A 131 -1.72 9.04 0.95
C THR A 131 -1.85 10.47 1.45
N GLU A 132 -0.80 11.29 1.48
CA GLU A 132 -0.92 12.70 1.86
C GLU A 132 -1.64 13.54 0.79
N PRO A 133 -2.53 14.49 1.15
CA PRO A 133 -2.91 14.82 2.53
C PRO A 133 -3.81 13.73 3.15
N HIS A 134 -3.48 13.30 4.37
CA HIS A 134 -4.28 12.37 5.17
C HIS A 134 -4.49 12.98 6.56
N PHE A 135 -5.67 12.82 7.16
CA PHE A 135 -6.00 13.49 8.41
C PHE A 135 -5.09 13.05 9.57
N GLU A 136 -4.59 11.80 9.55
CA GLU A 136 -3.63 11.28 10.53
C GLU A 136 -2.27 12.02 10.52
N PHE A 137 -1.96 12.78 9.47
CA PHE A 137 -0.74 13.60 9.39
C PHE A 137 -0.96 15.06 9.75
N ARG A 138 -2.13 15.43 10.26
CA ARG A 138 -2.40 16.80 10.71
C ARG A 138 -2.02 16.98 12.17
N LYS A 139 -1.38 18.12 12.48
CA LYS A 139 -0.90 18.45 13.83
C LYS A 139 -2.00 18.72 14.85
N ASP A 140 -3.22 18.99 14.39
CA ASP A 140 -4.40 19.15 15.24
C ASP A 140 -5.13 17.83 15.52
N VAL A 141 -4.72 16.74 14.87
CA VAL A 141 -5.23 15.38 15.10
C VAL A 141 -4.22 14.54 15.88
N ASN A 142 -2.96 14.57 15.47
CA ASN A 142 -1.88 13.77 16.07
C ASN A 142 -0.68 14.64 16.47
N SER A 143 0.08 14.15 17.46
CA SER A 143 1.32 14.82 17.88
C SER A 143 2.37 14.77 16.77
N GLU A 144 3.32 15.72 16.76
CA GLU A 144 4.43 15.69 15.79
C GLU A 144 5.26 14.41 15.88
N LYS A 145 5.36 13.85 17.09
CA LYS A 145 6.04 12.59 17.35
C LYS A 145 5.32 11.43 16.65
N ASP A 146 4.00 11.33 16.80
CA ASP A 146 3.20 10.25 16.20
C ASP A 146 3.19 10.37 14.66
N ILE A 147 3.06 11.59 14.14
CA ILE A 147 3.19 11.85 12.70
C ILE A 147 4.53 11.35 12.18
N LYS A 148 5.63 11.60 12.90
CA LYS A 148 6.97 11.14 12.51
C LYS A 148 7.07 9.61 12.55
N ILE A 149 6.52 8.97 13.58
CA ILE A 149 6.47 7.50 13.72
C ILE A 149 5.66 6.89 12.58
N ASN A 150 4.47 7.41 12.30
CA ASN A 150 3.58 6.92 11.24
C ASN A 150 4.24 6.97 9.86
N ARG A 151 5.08 7.96 9.58
CA ARG A 151 5.85 8.03 8.31
C ARG A 151 6.95 6.97 8.18
N GLN A 152 7.33 6.32 9.27
CA GLN A 152 8.39 5.32 9.32
C GLN A 152 7.88 3.89 9.50
N ILE A 153 6.59 3.73 9.85
CA ILE A 153 6.00 2.45 10.24
C ILE A 153 6.15 1.38 9.16
N ASP A 154 5.98 1.75 7.89
CA ASP A 154 6.12 0.83 6.75
C ASP A 154 7.49 0.17 6.67
N LEU A 155 8.57 0.91 6.94
CA LEU A 155 9.93 0.35 6.89
C LEU A 155 10.20 -0.55 8.09
N ALA A 156 9.59 -0.27 9.25
CA ALA A 156 9.64 -1.15 10.41
C ALA A 156 8.84 -2.44 10.15
N ALA A 157 7.61 -2.32 9.63
CA ALA A 157 6.75 -3.42 9.25
C ALA A 157 7.39 -4.29 8.15
N PHE A 158 8.09 -3.68 7.19
CA PHE A 158 8.87 -4.41 6.19
C PHE A 158 9.95 -5.30 6.82
N ASN A 159 10.74 -4.77 7.76
CA ASN A 159 11.76 -5.59 8.43
C ASN A 159 11.13 -6.74 9.22
N LYS A 160 9.98 -6.48 9.86
CA LYS A 160 9.20 -7.50 10.56
C LYS A 160 8.72 -8.60 9.61
N MET A 161 8.10 -8.22 8.49
CA MET A 161 7.64 -9.13 7.43
C MET A 161 8.79 -10.03 6.93
N VAL A 162 9.95 -9.45 6.61
CA VAL A 162 11.12 -10.20 6.12
C VAL A 162 11.61 -11.23 7.13
N LYS A 163 11.64 -10.88 8.41
CA LYS A 163 12.11 -11.77 9.47
C LYS A 163 11.08 -12.84 9.85
N GLU A 164 9.85 -12.42 10.12
CA GLU A 164 8.83 -13.26 10.75
C GLU A 164 7.98 -14.04 9.74
N GLU A 165 7.67 -13.47 8.56
CA GLU A 165 6.86 -14.14 7.55
C GLU A 165 7.72 -14.90 6.54
N LEU A 166 8.90 -14.37 6.20
CA LEU A 166 9.76 -14.94 5.15
C LEU A 166 10.96 -15.74 5.71
N GLY A 167 11.18 -15.73 7.02
CA GLY A 167 12.27 -16.45 7.66
C GLY A 167 13.67 -16.03 7.21
N MET A 168 13.80 -14.84 6.61
CA MET A 168 15.08 -14.35 6.12
C MET A 168 15.71 -13.41 7.14
N ASP A 169 16.91 -13.77 7.60
CA ASP A 169 17.71 -12.90 8.46
C ASP A 169 18.51 -11.93 7.60
N VAL A 170 17.79 -11.07 6.88
CA VAL A 170 18.45 -10.11 6.01
C VAL A 170 19.08 -9.05 6.90
N LEU A 171 20.41 -8.99 6.91
CA LEU A 171 21.22 -7.90 7.45
C LEU A 171 20.92 -6.60 6.68
N VAL A 172 19.67 -6.11 6.71
CA VAL A 172 19.27 -4.92 5.98
C VAL A 172 19.65 -3.69 6.78
N ARG A 173 20.97 -3.50 7.01
CA ARG A 173 21.62 -2.33 7.65
C ARG A 173 20.60 -1.24 8.02
N THR A 174 19.97 -1.45 9.17
CA THR A 174 18.90 -0.58 9.68
C THR A 174 19.51 0.64 10.36
N GLU A 175 20.78 0.56 10.74
CA GLU A 175 21.50 1.67 11.32
C GLU A 175 22.39 2.35 10.28
N PRO A 176 22.40 3.69 10.26
CA PRO A 176 23.46 4.43 9.58
C PRO A 176 24.80 3.94 10.13
N ASN A 177 25.60 3.25 9.32
CA ASN A 177 26.95 2.88 9.75
C ASN A 177 27.73 4.19 10.03
N PRO A 178 28.17 4.44 11.28
CA PRO A 178 28.87 5.66 11.64
C PRO A 178 30.12 5.89 10.77
N ASP A 179 30.81 4.81 10.39
CA ASP A 179 31.99 4.87 9.51
C ASP A 179 31.63 5.28 8.09
N LEU A 180 30.45 4.91 7.59
CA LEU A 180 30.00 5.35 6.28
C LEU A 180 29.52 6.80 6.32
N ILE A 181 28.87 7.24 7.39
CA ILE A 181 28.49 8.65 7.59
C ILE A 181 29.74 9.53 7.69
N ALA A 182 30.75 9.11 8.44
CA ALA A 182 32.02 9.82 8.57
C ALA A 182 32.77 9.98 7.23
N ARG A 183 32.50 9.07 6.26
CA ARG A 183 33.06 9.10 4.91
C ARG A 183 32.23 9.90 3.91
N LEU A 184 31.02 10.35 4.27
CA LEU A 184 30.23 11.23 3.42
C LEU A 184 30.89 12.62 3.40
N ARG A 185 31.29 13.07 2.21
CA ARG A 185 31.88 14.41 2.05
C ARG A 185 30.91 15.47 2.60
N PRO A 186 31.38 16.42 3.41
CA PRO A 186 30.57 17.54 3.85
C PRO A 186 29.95 18.24 2.63
N ARG A 187 28.62 18.38 2.64
CA ARG A 187 27.91 19.09 1.59
C ARG A 187 28.38 20.55 1.64
N ARG A 188 29.09 21.02 0.60
CA ARG A 188 29.47 22.44 0.48
C ARG A 188 28.20 23.28 0.68
N LYS A 189 28.23 24.16 1.69
CA LYS A 189 27.23 25.21 1.81
C LYS A 189 27.27 26.00 0.50
N ARG A 190 26.12 26.12 -0.17
CA ARG A 190 25.97 27.11 -1.23
C ARG A 190 25.94 28.45 -0.52
N GLU A 191 26.96 29.26 -0.76
CA GLU A 191 26.87 30.70 -0.54
C GLU A 191 26.03 31.28 -1.68
N ASN A 192 25.18 32.24 -1.31
CA ASN A 192 24.18 33.01 -2.07
C ASN A 192 22.73 32.53 -1.90
#